data_AF-A0A1F9C1S1-F1
#
_entry.id   AF-A0A1F9C1S1-F1
#
_cell.length_a   1.000
_cell.length_b   1.000
_cell.length_c   1.000
_cell.angle_alpha   90.00
_cell.angle_beta   90.00
_cell.angle_gamma   90.00
#
_symmetry.space_group_name_H-M   'P 1'
#
loop_
_entity.id
_entity.type
_entity.pdbx_description
1 polymer ?
#
loop_
_entity_poly.entity_id
_entity_poly.type
_entity_poly.pdbx_seq_one_letter_code
_entity_poly.pdbx_strand_id
1 'polypeptide(L)' 'MTKSKGLLLLVLGLLLLIFAIENWHYPSPPVKFLGVAFLPLPQSLIIYSCFLIGFLAGWLAHARKVKKQQNN' A
#
# COMPACT_ATOMS: atom_id res chain seq x y z
N MET A 1 -12.97 11.52 13.89
CA MET A 1 -12.75 11.10 12.48
C MET A 1 -11.30 11.27 11.97
N THR A 2 -10.42 12.03 12.63
CA THR A 2 -9.00 12.22 12.21
C THR A 2 -8.07 11.12 12.73
N LYS A 3 -8.29 10.64 13.97
CA LYS A 3 -7.46 9.58 14.60
C LYS A 3 -7.46 8.25 13.82
N SER A 4 -8.60 7.83 13.29
CA SER A 4 -8.71 6.60 12.50
C SER A 4 -8.03 6.68 11.13
N LYS A 5 -7.96 7.88 10.53
CA LYS A 5 -7.26 8.10 9.25
C LYS A 5 -5.74 8.02 9.43
N GLY A 6 -5.22 8.63 10.49
CA GLY A 6 -3.81 8.54 10.85
C GLY A 6 -3.39 7.10 11.16
N LEU A 7 -4.23 6.36 11.90
CA LEU A 7 -4.01 4.95 12.18
C LEU A 7 -3.97 4.11 10.89
N LEU A 8 -4.91 4.32 9.96
CA LEU A 8 -4.97 3.55 8.71
C LEU A 8 -3.77 3.83 7.80
N LEU A 9 -3.33 5.09 7.71
CA LEU A 9 -2.11 5.48 7.01
C LEU A 9 -0.86 4.87 7.66
N LEU A 10 -0.80 4.84 8.99
CA LEU A 10 0.28 4.20 9.73
C LEU A 10 0.34 2.70 9.45
N VAL A 11 -0.80 2.00 9.50
CA VAL A 11 -0.89 0.56 9.21
C VAL A 11 -0.47 0.28 7.76
N LEU A 12 -0.93 1.10 6.80
CA LEU A 12 -0.61 0.93 5.39
C LEU A 12 0.89 1.21 5.11
N GLY A 13 1.45 2.23 5.75
CA GLY A 13 2.88 2.52 5.72
C GLY A 13 3.73 1.42 6.36
N LEU A 14 3.28 0.85 7.48
CA LEU A 14 3.95 -0.26 8.16
C LEU A 14 3.97 -1.52 7.28
N LEU A 15 2.84 -1.84 6.63
CA LEU A 15 2.75 -2.95 5.67
C LEU A 15 3.70 -2.78 4.49
N LEU A 16 3.78 -1.58 3.92
CA LEU A 16 4.73 -1.26 2.85
C LEU A 16 6.18 -1.39 3.30
N LEU A 17 6.49 -0.96 4.53
CA LEU A 17 7.83 -1.04 5.09
C LEU A 17 8.26 -2.49 5.34
N ILE A 18 7.38 -3.32 5.90
CA ILE A 18 7.61 -4.76 6.08
C ILE A 18 7.84 -5.42 4.72
N PHE A 19 7.00 -5.12 3.73
CA PHE A 19 7.16 -5.65 2.37
C PHE A 19 8.48 -5.23 1.74
N ALA A 20 8.89 -3.96 1.90
CA ALA A 20 10.17 -3.48 1.39
C ALA A 20 11.35 -4.19 2.05
N ILE A 21 11.31 -4.43 3.37
CA ILE A 21 12.35 -5.16 4.09
C ILE A 21 12.41 -6.63 3.66
N GLU A 22 11.26 -7.31 3.56
CA GLU A 22 11.18 -8.73 3.14
C GLU A 22 11.68 -8.94 1.70
N ASN A 23 11.58 -7.91 0.84
CA ASN A 23 11.95 -7.98 -0.57
C ASN A 23 13.19 -7.14 -0.94
N TRP A 24 13.89 -6.56 0.05
CA TRP A 24 15.08 -5.70 -0.18
C TRP A 24 16.25 -6.48 -0.78
N HIS A 25 16.39 -7.76 -0.42
CA HIS A 25 17.48 -8.61 -0.88
C HIS A 25 17.04 -9.42 -2.11
N TYR A 26 17.20 -8.83 -3.30
CA TYR A 26 17.03 -9.51 -4.60
C TYR A 26 18.41 -9.78 -5.22
N PRO A 27 18.61 -10.98 -5.82
CA PRO A 27 18.13 -11.11 -7.20
C PRO A 27 17.28 -12.34 -7.53
N SER A 28 17.04 -13.28 -6.61
CA SER A 28 16.25 -14.50 -6.91
C SER A 28 15.69 -15.26 -5.69
N PRO A 29 14.80 -14.65 -4.87
CA PRO A 29 13.79 -15.43 -4.17
C PRO A 29 12.35 -15.05 -4.57
N PRO A 30 11.37 -15.95 -4.38
CA PRO A 30 9.94 -15.65 -4.51
C PRO A 30 9.58 -14.43 -3.65
N VAL A 31 8.72 -13.55 -4.18
CA VAL A 31 8.28 -12.33 -3.47
C VAL A 31 7.60 -12.76 -2.18
N LYS A 32 8.09 -12.28 -1.04
CA LYS A 32 7.52 -12.64 0.27
C LYS A 32 6.63 -11.51 0.76
N PHE A 33 5.45 -11.85 1.23
CA PHE A 33 4.58 -10.89 1.92
C PHE A 33 3.96 -11.58 3.13
N LEU A 34 4.28 -11.08 4.32
CA LEU A 34 3.76 -11.60 5.60
C LEU A 34 4.06 -13.10 5.77
N GLY A 35 5.25 -13.53 5.36
CA GLY A 35 5.67 -14.93 5.44
C GLY A 35 5.11 -15.86 4.34
N VAL A 36 4.23 -15.37 3.45
CA VAL A 36 3.74 -16.13 2.29
C VAL A 36 4.66 -15.87 1.10
N ALA A 37 5.21 -16.95 0.53
CA ALA A 37 6.01 -16.89 -0.69
C ALA A 37 5.10 -16.89 -1.92
N PHE A 38 5.11 -15.80 -2.68
CA PHE A 38 4.47 -15.69 -3.98
C PHE A 38 5.42 -16.16 -5.08
N LEU A 39 4.87 -16.65 -6.19
CA LEU A 39 5.64 -16.93 -7.41
C LEU A 39 6.55 -15.73 -7.76
N PRO A 40 7.67 -15.93 -8.47
CA PRO A 40 8.53 -14.84 -8.90
C PRO A 40 7.72 -13.87 -9.77
N LEU A 41 7.24 -12.77 -9.17
CA LEU A 41 6.53 -11.72 -9.88
C LEU A 41 7.55 -10.77 -10.50
N PRO A 42 7.31 -10.29 -11.74
CA PRO A 42 8.14 -9.28 -12.35
C PRO A 42 8.17 -8.02 -11.47
N GLN A 43 9.35 -7.42 -11.29
CA GLN A 43 9.55 -6.24 -10.45
C GLN A 43 8.62 -5.07 -10.85
N SER A 44 8.34 -4.93 -12.15
CA SER A 44 7.38 -3.94 -12.67
C SER A 44 5.99 -4.12 -12.05
N LEU A 45 5.53 -5.36 -11.89
CA LEU A 45 4.22 -5.70 -11.32
C LEU A 45 4.14 -5.32 -9.84
N ILE A 46 5.24 -5.49 -9.10
CA ILE A 46 5.37 -5.09 -7.69
C ILE A 46 5.30 -3.57 -7.55
N ILE A 47 6.08 -2.85 -8.36
CA ILE A 47 6.13 -1.38 -8.37
C ILE A 47 4.76 -0.81 -8.73
N TYR A 48 4.12 -1.31 -9.79
CA TYR A 48 2.80 -0.85 -10.19
C TYR A 48 1.74 -1.15 -9.13
N SER A 49 1.82 -2.29 -8.46
CA SER A 49 0.89 -2.63 -7.38
C SER A 49 1.02 -1.66 -6.19
N CYS A 50 2.25 -1.33 -5.77
CA CYS A 50 2.47 -0.32 -4.73
C CYS A 50 1.95 1.06 -5.15
N PHE A 51 2.21 1.47 -6.39
CA PHE A 51 1.75 2.74 -6.92
C PHE A 51 0.22 2.81 -6.99
N LEU A 52 -0.42 1.71 -7.43
CA LEU A 52 -1.86 1.59 -7.53
C LEU A 52 -2.53 1.64 -6.14
N ILE A 53 -1.96 0.98 -5.14
CA ILE A 53 -2.45 1.00 -3.76
C ILE A 53 -2.36 2.43 -3.18
N GLY A 54 -1.22 3.10 -3.36
CA GLY A 54 -1.03 4.49 -2.94
C GLY A 54 -2.01 5.45 -3.64
N PHE A 55 -2.17 5.29 -4.95
CA PHE A 55 -3.11 6.07 -5.76
C PHE A 55 -4.56 5.86 -5.32
N LEU A 56 -4.99 4.61 -5.13
CA LEU A 56 -6.33 4.26 -4.66
C LEU A 56 -6.59 4.83 -3.26
N ALA A 57 -5.62 4.76 -2.35
CA ALA A 57 -5.74 5.33 -1.01
C ALA A 57 -5.91 6.86 -1.06
N GLY A 58 -5.10 7.55 -1.86
CA GLY A 58 -5.21 9.00 -2.09
C GLY A 58 -6.54 9.39 -2.75
N TRP A 59 -6.96 8.65 -3.77
CA TRP A 59 -8.23 8.83 -4.45
C TRP A 59 -9.42 8.66 -3.50
N LEU A 60 -9.43 7.61 -2.69
CA LEU A 60 -10.49 7.36 -1.71
C LEU A 60 -10.56 8.48 -0.67
N ALA A 61 -9.41 8.97 -0.22
CA ALA A 61 -9.33 10.09 0.71
C ALA A 61 -9.89 11.38 0.09
N HIS A 62 -9.56 11.64 -1.17
CA HIS A 62 -10.06 12.80 -1.92
C HIS A 62 -11.57 12.71 -2.19
N ALA A 63 -12.05 11.58 -2.70
CA ALA A 63 -13.48 11.35 -2.98
C ALA A 63 -14.35 11.51 -1.71
N ARG A 64 -13.87 11.05 -0.55
CA ARG A 64 -14.54 11.26 0.74
C ARG A 64 -14.52 12.73 1.20
N LYS A 65 -13.48 13.50 0.87
CA LYS A 65 -13.40 14.93 1.17
C LYS A 65 -14.40 15.74 0.32
N VAL A 66 -14.49 15.43 -0.97
CA VAL A 66 -15.46 16.03 -1.90
C VAL A 66 -16.89 15.74 -1.44
N LYS A 67 -17.21 14.47 -1.13
CA LYS A 67 -18.53 14.10 -0.58
C LYS A 67 -18.90 14.86 0.69
N LYS A 68 -17.92 15.14 1.56
CA LYS A 68 -18.17 15.88 2.81
C LYS A 68 -18.41 17.38 2.57
N GLN A 69 -17.81 17.97 1.54
CA GLN A 69 -18.03 19.37 1.18
C GLN A 69 -19.37 19.61 0.47
N GLN A 70 -19.95 18.58 -0.15
CA GLN A 70 -21.24 18.66 -0.83
C GLN A 70 -22.44 18.44 0.10
N ASN A 71 -22.21 17.92 1.31
CA ASN A 71 -23.24 17.58 2.30
C ASN A 71 -23.27 18.54 3.51
N ASN A 72 -22.49 19.63 3.45
CA ASN A 72 -22.43 20.75 4.40
C ASN A 72 -22.84 22.03 3.67
#